data_AF-A0A151QSN1-F1
#
_entry.id   AF-A0A151QSN1-F1
#
_cell.length_a   1.000
_cell.length_b   1.000
_cell.length_c   1.000
_cell.angle_alpha   90.00
_cell.angle_beta   90.00
_cell.angle_gamma   90.00
#
_symmetry.space_group_name_H-M   'P 1'
#
loop_
_entity.id
_entity.type
_entity.pdbx_description
1 polymer ?
#
loop_
_entity_poly.entity_id
_entity_poly.type
_entity_poly.pdbx_seq_one_letter_code
_entity_poly.pdbx_strand_id
1 'polypeptide(L)'
;MALLVYVDDVVLTGNNISEIQQITQLLDVTFKIKDLGDLKYFLGLEVARNKSGIHLSQCKYTLDILFDCGMLASCLVTTPMDYST
;
A
#
# COMPACT_ATOMS: atom_id res chain seq x y z
N MET A 1 12.19 7.09 15.46
CA MET A 1 11.59 7.86 14.36
C MET A 1 12.18 7.36 13.06
N ALA A 2 11.37 7.13 12.04
CA ALA A 2 11.81 6.86 10.68
C ALA A 2 10.91 7.60 9.69
N LEU A 3 11.52 8.12 8.62
CA LEU A 3 10.87 8.84 7.54
C LEU A 3 11.21 8.14 6.24
N LEU A 4 10.21 7.78 5.45
CA LEU A 4 10.34 7.25 4.11
C LEU A 4 9.75 8.26 3.14
N VAL A 5 10.50 8.58 2.08
CA VAL A 5 10.09 9.53 1.04
C VAL A 5 10.16 8.80 -0.30
N TYR A 6 9.07 8.84 -1.05
CA TYR A 6 8.97 8.29 -2.40
C TYR A 6 8.27 9.30 -3.31
N VAL A 7 9.00 9.92 -4.22
CA VAL A 7 8.48 10.94 -5.16
C VAL A 7 7.62 11.97 -4.42
N ASP A 8 6.29 11.88 -4.54
CA ASP A 8 5.31 12.81 -3.92
C ASP A 8 4.76 12.31 -2.58
N ASP A 9 5.01 11.05 -2.22
CA ASP A 9 4.50 10.41 -1.00
C ASP A 9 5.54 10.40 0.14
N VAL A 10 5.09 10.76 1.34
CA VAL A 10 5.90 10.75 2.56
C VAL A 10 5.23 9.87 3.62
N VAL A 11 5.97 8.93 4.18
CA VAL A 11 5.53 8.05 5.27
C VAL A 11 6.39 8.31 6.50
N LEU A 12 5.74 8.74 7.58
CA LEU A 12 6.37 8.98 8.87
C LEU A 12 5.97 7.88 9.87
N THR A 13 6.94 7.35 10.61
CA THR A 13 6.70 6.35 11.66
C THR A 13 7.58 6.60 12.89
N GLY A 14 7.07 6.23 14.06
CA GLY A 14 7.71 6.50 15.34
C GLY A 14 7.02 5.79 16.49
N ASN A 15 7.68 5.79 17.63
CA ASN A 15 7.18 5.21 18.88
C ASN A 15 6.36 6.22 19.72
N ASN A 16 6.40 7.51 19.37
CA ASN A 16 5.72 8.58 20.09
C ASN A 16 4.81 9.36 19.14
N ILE A 17 3.50 9.34 19.39
CA ILE A 17 2.49 9.99 18.55
C ILE A 17 2.66 11.51 18.58
N SER A 18 3.03 12.10 19.72
CA SER A 18 3.21 13.54 19.84
C SER A 18 4.37 14.04 18.97
N GLU A 19 5.47 13.29 18.91
CA GLU A 19 6.60 13.62 18.03
C GLU A 19 6.23 13.46 16.55
N ILE A 20 5.46 12.42 16.20
CA ILE A 20 4.94 12.24 14.84
C ILE A 20 4.11 13.46 14.45
N GLN A 21 3.17 13.89 15.29
CA GLN A 21 2.32 15.06 15.03
C GLN A 21 3.12 16.35 14.86
N GLN A 22 4.14 16.56 15.70
CA GLN A 22 5.02 17.74 15.59
C GLN A 22 5.77 17.76 14.25
N ILE A 23 6.32 16.61 13.81
CA ILE A 23 7.01 16.53 12.53
C ILE A 23 6.05 16.66 11.35
N THR A 24 4.86 16.03 11.42
CA THR A 24 3.84 16.20 10.38
C THR A 24 3.45 17.67 10.21
N GLN A 25 3.26 18.41 11.30
CA GLN A 25 2.99 19.86 11.25
C GLN A 25 4.15 20.65 10.65
N LEU A 26 5.39 20.33 11.02
CA LEU A 26 6.57 21.00 10.47
C LEU A 26 6.71 20.77 8.96
N LEU A 27 6.44 19.55 8.51
CA LEU A 27 6.43 19.20 7.09
C LEU A 27 5.30 19.91 6.34
N ASP A 28 4.10 20.01 6.92
CA ASP A 28 2.98 20.76 6.32
C ASP A 28 3.32 22.25 6.18
N VAL A 29 3.90 22.88 7.21
CA VAL A 29 4.31 24.29 7.12
C VAL A 29 5.39 24.52 6.06
N THR A 30 6.36 23.61 5.95
CA THR A 30 7.53 23.79 5.07
C THR A 30 7.25 23.42 3.61
N PHE A 31 6.53 22.32 3.40
CA PHE A 31 6.32 21.70 2.09
C PHE A 31 4.85 21.68 1.65
N LYS A 32 3.91 22.13 2.49
CA LYS A 32 2.46 22.07 2.26
C LYS A 32 1.97 20.66 1.98
N ILE A 33 2.52 19.68 2.70
CA ILE A 33 2.08 18.29 2.59
C ILE A 33 0.73 18.10 3.25
N LYS A 34 -0.12 17.29 2.62
CA LYS A 34 -1.42 16.94 3.19
C LYS A 34 -1.27 15.74 4.10
N ASP A 35 -1.73 15.87 5.35
CA ASP A 35 -1.88 14.71 6.23
C ASP A 35 -3.03 13.81 5.74
N LEU A 36 -2.70 12.55 5.47
CA LEU A 36 -3.64 11.51 5.04
C LEU A 36 -4.08 10.61 6.21
N GLY A 37 -3.51 10.81 7.40
CA GLY A 37 -3.75 10.00 8.58
C GLY A 37 -3.00 8.67 8.55
N ASP A 38 -3.62 7.61 9.06
CA ASP A 38 -3.01 6.28 9.08
C ASP A 38 -2.70 5.75 7.68
N LEU A 39 -1.52 5.16 7.52
CA LEU A 39 -1.09 4.53 6.28
C LEU A 39 -2.05 3.40 5.91
N LYS A 40 -2.85 3.63 4.88
CA LYS A 40 -3.77 2.64 4.29
C LYS A 40 -3.33 2.18 2.90
N TYR A 41 -2.68 3.05 2.14
CA TYR A 41 -2.23 2.80 0.77
C TYR A 41 -0.84 3.38 0.56
N PHE A 42 0.07 2.62 -0.05
CA PHE A 42 1.41 3.08 -0.44
C PHE A 42 1.92 2.26 -1.63
N LEU A 43 2.28 2.90 -2.75
CA LEU A 43 2.76 2.19 -3.96
C LEU A 43 1.83 1.07 -4.47
N GLY A 44 0.50 1.25 -4.32
CA GLY A 44 -0.47 0.19 -4.66
C GLY A 44 -0.54 -0.97 -3.66
N LEU A 45 0.21 -0.91 -2.54
CA LEU A 45 0.04 -1.78 -1.38
C LEU A 45 -1.05 -1.22 -0.48
N GLU A 46 -2.04 -2.04 -0.18
CA GLU A 46 -3.01 -1.83 0.87
C GLU A 46 -2.41 -2.30 2.20
N VAL A 47 -2.48 -1.45 3.22
CA VAL A 47 -1.97 -1.70 4.56
C VAL A 47 -3.15 -1.83 5.51
N ALA A 48 -3.38 -3.04 6.01
CA ALA A 48 -4.37 -3.31 7.04
C ALA A 48 -3.66 -3.55 8.38
N ARG A 49 -4.01 -2.77 9.40
CA ARG A 49 -3.47 -2.92 10.76
C ARG A 49 -4.52 -3.59 11.64
N ASN A 50 -4.14 -4.67 12.31
CA ASN A 50 -4.98 -5.33 13.31
C ASN A 50 -4.22 -5.47 14.65
N LYS A 51 -4.90 -5.97 15.69
CA LYS A 51 -4.27 -6.16 17.02
C LYS A 51 -3.12 -7.18 17.01
N SER A 52 -3.10 -8.07 16.03
CA SER A 52 -2.09 -9.12 15.88
C SER A 52 -0.88 -8.70 15.05
N GLY A 53 -0.96 -7.59 14.30
CA GLY A 53 0.11 -7.11 13.45
C GLY A 53 -0.35 -6.29 12.24
N ILE A 54 0.52 -6.23 11.24
CA ILE A 54 0.31 -5.49 9.99
C ILE A 54 0.21 -6.49 8.86
N HIS A 55 -0.84 -6.36 8.05
CA HIS A 55 -1.07 -7.14 6.84
C HIS A 55 -0.94 -6.23 5.62
N LEU A 56 -0.15 -6.66 4.64
CA LEU A 56 0.06 -5.95 3.39
C LEU A 56 -0.58 -6.76 2.25
N SER A 57 -1.30 -6.08 1.37
CA SER A 57 -2.01 -6.70 0.24
C SER A 57 -1.79 -5.86 -1.03
N GLN A 58 -1.54 -6.51 -2.16
CA GLN A 58 -1.61 -5.88 -3.48
C GLN A 58 -2.85 -6.33 -4.25
N CYS A 59 -3.85 -6.91 -3.58
CA CYS A 59 -5.02 -7.51 -4.23
C CYS A 59 -5.68 -6.52 -5.20
N LYS A 60 -5.86 -5.27 -4.78
CA LYS A 60 -6.38 -4.21 -5.64
C LYS A 60 -5.52 -3.96 -6.88
N TYR A 61 -4.20 -3.82 -6.73
CA TYR A 61 -3.29 -3.62 -7.85
C TYR A 61 -3.31 -4.80 -8.83
N THR A 62 -3.30 -6.04 -8.33
CA THR A 62 -3.41 -7.25 -9.17
C THR A 62 -4.75 -7.30 -9.91
N LEU A 63 -5.85 -6.95 -9.24
CA LEU A 63 -7.18 -6.88 -9.85
C LEU A 63 -7.26 -5.78 -10.90
N ASP A 64 -6.66 -4.62 -10.65
CA ASP A 64 -6.62 -3.51 -11.59
C ASP A 64 -5.82 -3.91 -12.85
N ILE A 65 -4.68 -4.61 -12.71
CA ILE A 65 -3.94 -5.19 -13.87
C ILE A 65 -4.79 -6.20 -14.62
N LEU A 66 -5.45 -7.12 -13.90
CA LEU A 66 -6.33 -8.13 -14.52
C LEU A 66 -7.48 -7.46 -15.27
N PHE A 67 -8.04 -6.37 -14.75
CA PHE A 67 -9.06 -5.57 -15.41
C PHE A 67 -8.49 -4.95 -16.70
N ASP A 68 -7.34 -4.30 -16.63
CA ASP A 68 -6.71 -3.61 -17.76
C ASP A 68 -6.31 -4.57 -18.89
N CYS A 69 -5.89 -5.79 -18.55
CA CYS A 69 -5.62 -6.85 -19.54
C CYS A 69 -6.88 -7.54 -20.08
N GLY A 70 -8.09 -7.18 -19.60
CA GLY A 70 -9.34 -7.86 -19.96
C GLY A 70 -9.44 -9.29 -19.43
N MET A 71 -8.65 -9.63 -18.41
CA MET A 71 -8.47 -10.97 -17.86
C MET A 71 -9.30 -11.26 -16.60
N LEU A 72 -10.14 -10.33 -16.13
CA LEU A 72 -11.03 -10.58 -14.97
C LEU A 72 -11.98 -11.77 -15.16
N ALA A 73 -12.34 -12.05 -16.41
CA ALA A 73 -13.18 -13.19 -16.80
C ALA A 73 -12.43 -14.20 -17.69
N SER A 74 -11.10 -14.07 -17.84
CA SER A 74 -10.34 -15.07 -18.60
C SER A 74 -10.45 -16.38 -17.84
N CYS A 75 -11.21 -17.32 -18.41
CA CYS A 75 -11.43 -18.64 -17.86
C CYS A 75 -10.10 -19.23 -17.39
N LEU A 76 -10.13 -19.93 -16.25
CA LEU A 76 -9.11 -20.91 -15.89
C LEU A 76 -8.87 -21.78 -17.12
N VAL A 77 -7.83 -21.49 -17.89
CA VAL A 77 -7.30 -22.46 -18.83
C VAL A 77 -7.00 -23.65 -17.95
N THR A 78 -7.70 -24.77 -18.17
CA THR A 78 -7.25 -26.07 -17.72
C THR A 78 -5.81 -26.14 -18.16
N THR A 79 -4.89 -25.97 -17.21
CA THR A 79 -3.50 -26.33 -17.40
C THR A 79 -3.54 -27.68 -18.12
N PRO A 80 -2.93 -27.83 -19.30
CA PRO A 80 -2.76 -29.14 -19.88
C PRO A 80 -1.78 -29.83 -18.94
N MET A 81 -2.33 -30.43 -17.88
CA MET A 81 -1.61 -31.37 -17.07
C MET A 81 -1.55 -32.59 -17.98
N ASP A 82 -0.43 -32.74 -18.68
CA ASP A 82 -0.13 -33.95 -19.42
C ASP A 82 -0.25 -35.12 -18.44
N TYR A 83 -1.36 -35.84 -18.50
CA TYR A 83 -1.43 -37.19 -17.96
C TYR A 83 -0.68 -38.06 -18.96
N SER A 84 0.65 -38.06 -18.86
CA SER A 84 1.48 -39.00 -19.58
C SER A 84 0.95 -40.42 -19.31
N THR A 85 0.65 -41.09 -20.42
CA THR A 85 0.19 -42.48 -20.61
C THR A 85 0.77 -43.52 -19.67
#